data_AF-A0A1Q7YI66-F1
#
_entry.id   AF-A0A1Q7YI66-F1
#
_cell.length_a   1.000
_cell.length_b   1.000
_cell.length_c   1.000
_cell.angle_alpha   90.00
_cell.angle_beta   90.00
_cell.angle_gamma   90.00
#
_symmetry.space_group_name_H-M   'P 1'
#
loop_
_entity.id
_entity.type
_entity.pdbx_description
1 polymer ?
#
loop_
_entity_poly.entity_id
_entity_poly.type
_entity_poly.pdbx_seq_one_letter_code
_entity_poly.pdbx_strand_id
1 'polypeptide(L)'
;MSFLDRFRRPKEDPEVARRNRLLREGRITEGCVMEVTQDNQGNVTQILYSYEINSVEYESVEILNNDQRSRTSAYVPGATILIRYDPRQPGNSIVVKAVTGDR
;
A
#
# COMPACT_ATOMS: atom_id res chain seq x y z
N MET A 1 -43.90 -0.66 3.91
CA MET A 1 -42.80 0.29 4.16
C MET A 1 -42.23 -0.01 5.53
N SER A 2 -41.07 -0.65 5.60
CA SER A 2 -40.50 -1.17 6.86
C SER A 2 -39.66 -0.09 7.56
N PHE A 3 -39.92 0.14 8.84
CA PHE A 3 -39.22 1.11 9.70
C PHE A 3 -37.79 0.69 10.07
N LEU A 4 -37.31 -0.46 9.58
CA LEU A 4 -36.01 -1.06 9.94
C LEU A 4 -34.83 -0.62 9.06
N ASP A 5 -35.06 0.03 7.91
CA ASP A 5 -33.97 0.49 7.04
C ASP A 5 -33.21 1.72 7.59
N ARG A 6 -33.72 2.38 8.64
CA ARG A 6 -33.14 3.60 9.20
C ARG A 6 -31.89 3.36 10.08
N PHE A 7 -31.59 2.11 10.43
CA PHE A 7 -30.42 1.74 11.25
C PHE A 7 -29.27 1.12 10.44
N ARG A 8 -29.28 1.28 9.10
CA ARG A 8 -28.18 0.81 8.26
C ARG A 8 -26.99 1.75 8.42
N ARG A 9 -26.12 1.45 9.40
CA ARG A 9 -24.79 2.08 9.49
C ARG A 9 -24.11 1.93 8.13
N PRO A 10 -23.51 3.00 7.57
CA PRO A 10 -22.73 2.86 6.34
C PRO A 10 -21.66 1.80 6.59
N LYS A 11 -21.62 0.77 5.74
CA LYS A 11 -20.53 -0.21 5.77
C LYS A 11 -19.27 0.59 5.43
N GLU A 12 -18.41 0.77 6.43
CA GLU A 12 -17.08 1.34 6.24
C GLU A 12 -16.36 0.54 5.15
N ASP A 13 -15.63 1.23 4.27
CA ASP A 13 -14.93 0.57 3.18
C ASP A 13 -13.94 -0.44 3.77
N PRO A 14 -14.05 -1.74 3.45
CA PRO A 14 -13.16 -2.75 4.00
C PRO A 14 -11.68 -2.46 3.73
N GLU A 15 -11.34 -1.74 2.65
CA GLU A 15 -9.96 -1.33 2.36
C GLU A 15 -9.45 -0.31 3.38
N VAL A 16 -10.28 0.68 3.73
CA VAL A 16 -9.95 1.70 4.74
C VAL A 16 -9.78 1.06 6.12
N ALA A 17 -10.68 0.14 6.50
CA ALA A 17 -10.56 -0.60 7.75
C ALA A 17 -9.28 -1.44 7.81
N ARG A 18 -8.92 -2.12 6.70
CA ARG A 18 -7.67 -2.89 6.58
C ARG A 18 -6.45 -1.99 6.73
N ARG A 19 -6.43 -0.85 6.02
CA ARG A 19 -5.33 0.12 6.07
C ARG A 19 -5.15 0.68 7.47
N ASN A 20 -6.25 1.09 8.12
CA ASN A 20 -6.24 1.59 9.50
C ASN A 20 -5.70 0.56 10.49
N ARG A 21 -6.07 -0.71 10.33
CA ARG A 21 -5.53 -1.79 11.16
C ARG A 21 -4.03 -1.97 10.95
N LEU A 22 -3.58 -2.03 9.69
CA LEU A 22 -2.16 -2.13 9.38
C LEU A 22 -1.37 -0.94 9.92
N LEU A 23 -1.88 0.29 9.82
CA LEU A 23 -1.24 1.48 10.37
C LEU A 23 -1.09 1.42 11.90
N ARG A 24 -2.00 0.75 12.62
CA ARG A 24 -1.98 0.63 14.08
C ARG A 24 -1.11 -0.53 14.57
N GLU A 25 -1.17 -1.68 13.92
CA GLU A 25 -0.62 -2.95 14.44
C GLU A 25 0.52 -3.52 13.59
N GLY A 26 0.71 -3.01 12.37
CA GLY A 26 1.68 -3.53 11.42
C GLY A 26 3.13 -3.18 11.77
N ARG A 27 4.05 -4.04 11.34
CA ARG A 27 5.50 -3.81 11.42
C ARG A 27 6.01 -3.17 10.15
N ILE A 28 7.12 -2.42 10.26
CA ILE A 28 7.74 -1.76 9.12
C ILE A 28 8.91 -2.60 8.65
N THR A 29 9.06 -2.73 7.34
CA THR A 29 10.26 -3.24 6.68
C THR A 29 10.57 -2.41 5.45
N GLU A 30 11.77 -2.58 4.93
CA GLU A 30 12.16 -2.05 3.64
C GLU A 30 11.81 -3.07 2.54
N GLY A 31 11.52 -2.54 1.36
CA GLY A 31 11.34 -3.33 0.15
C GLY A 31 11.73 -2.54 -1.09
N CYS A 32 11.54 -3.16 -2.24
CA CYS A 32 11.94 -2.62 -3.53
C CYS A 32 10.75 -2.56 -4.47
N VAL A 33 10.63 -1.46 -5.23
CA VAL A 33 9.69 -1.40 -6.35
C VAL A 33 10.23 -2.25 -7.49
N MET A 34 9.46 -3.23 -7.93
CA MET A 34 9.78 -4.13 -9.03
C MET A 34 9.28 -3.56 -10.36
N GLU A 35 8.03 -3.10 -10.38
CA GLU A 35 7.38 -2.62 -11.60
C GLU A 35 6.43 -1.47 -11.27
N VAL A 36 6.12 -0.63 -12.26
CA VAL A 36 5.15 0.46 -12.11
C VAL A 36 4.15 0.41 -13.25
N THR A 37 2.87 0.53 -12.94
CA THR A 37 1.81 0.64 -13.95
C THR A 37 1.41 2.10 -14.08
N GLN A 38 1.47 2.62 -15.29
CA GLN A 38 1.12 4.00 -15.62
C GLN A 38 -0.26 4.08 -16.27
N ASP A 39 -0.94 5.21 -16.10
CA ASP A 39 -2.15 5.52 -16.86
C ASP A 39 -1.81 6.03 -18.28
N ASN A 40 -2.85 6.31 -19.08
CA ASN A 40 -2.70 6.86 -20.43
C ASN A 40 -2.04 8.26 -20.47
N GLN A 41 -1.89 8.92 -19.32
CA GLN A 41 -1.27 10.24 -19.18
C GLN A 41 0.18 10.14 -18.66
N GLY A 42 0.68 8.92 -18.41
CA GLY A 42 2.03 8.66 -17.90
C GLY A 42 2.18 8.76 -16.38
N ASN A 43 1.08 8.93 -15.62
CA ASN A 43 1.14 8.97 -14.17
C ASN A 43 1.19 7.55 -13.59
N VAL A 44 2.08 7.30 -12.63
CA VAL A 44 2.12 5.99 -11.94
C VAL A 44 0.88 5.84 -11.08
N THR A 45 0.10 4.81 -11.36
CA THR A 45 -1.15 4.49 -10.65
C THR A 45 -0.98 3.35 -9.67
N GLN A 46 -0.14 2.38 -10.01
CA GLN A 46 0.07 1.15 -9.24
C GLN A 46 1.55 0.77 -9.23
N ILE A 47 1.97 0.10 -8.18
CA ILE A 47 3.34 -0.39 -8.03
C ILE A 47 3.38 -1.89 -7.69
N LEU A 48 4.16 -2.59 -8.49
CA LEU A 48 4.89 -3.83 -8.25
C LEU A 48 5.89 -3.68 -7.10
N TYR A 49 5.81 -4.37 -5.96
CA TYR A 49 6.92 -4.36 -5.00
C TYR A 49 7.18 -5.70 -4.33
N SER A 50 8.44 -5.91 -3.93
CA SER A 50 8.86 -7.06 -3.12
C SER A 50 9.50 -6.65 -1.80
N TYR A 51 9.42 -7.53 -0.80
CA TYR A 51 10.02 -7.36 0.52
C TYR A 51 10.31 -8.72 1.16
N GLU A 52 11.32 -8.77 2.02
CA GLU A 52 11.75 -10.00 2.69
C GLU A 52 11.37 -9.98 4.17
N ILE A 53 10.81 -11.10 4.65
CA ILE A 53 10.57 -11.34 6.08
C ILE A 53 11.07 -12.74 6.40
N ASN A 54 12.05 -12.84 7.31
CA ASN A 54 12.66 -14.11 7.72
C ASN A 54 13.10 -14.99 6.52
N SER A 55 13.76 -14.38 5.51
CA SER A 55 14.20 -15.07 4.29
C SER A 55 13.10 -15.63 3.39
N VAL A 56 11.87 -15.19 3.61
CA VAL A 56 10.76 -15.39 2.67
C VAL A 56 10.50 -14.08 1.95
N GLU A 57 10.60 -14.13 0.62
CA GLU A 57 10.24 -13.01 -0.25
C GLU A 57 8.73 -12.98 -0.48
N TYR A 58 8.16 -11.80 -0.33
CA TYR A 58 6.77 -11.51 -0.59
C TYR A 58 6.68 -10.46 -1.69
N GLU A 59 5.74 -10.65 -2.60
CA GLU A 59 5.40 -9.67 -3.63
C GLU A 59 3.97 -9.20 -3.45
N SER A 60 3.73 -7.93 -3.72
CA SER A 60 2.40 -7.33 -3.59
C SER A 60 2.23 -6.15 -4.54
N VAL A 61 0.97 -5.89 -4.89
CA VAL A 61 0.58 -4.75 -5.73
C VAL A 61 -0.21 -3.76 -4.89
N GLU A 62 0.09 -2.47 -5.04
CA GLU A 62 -0.70 -1.41 -4.42
C GLU A 62 -1.01 -0.26 -5.37
N ILE A 63 -2.24 0.23 -5.26
CA ILE A 63 -2.69 1.45 -5.92
C ILE A 63 -2.21 2.64 -5.09
N LEU A 64 -1.42 3.52 -5.70
CA LEU A 64 -0.94 4.74 -5.05
C LEU A 64 -2.11 5.67 -4.75
N ASN A 65 -2.12 6.23 -3.55
CA ASN A 65 -3.06 7.30 -3.18
C ASN A 65 -2.67 8.64 -3.83
N ASN A 66 -3.53 9.66 -3.74
CA ASN A 66 -3.31 10.95 -4.40
C ASN A 66 -1.98 11.62 -3.96
N ASP A 67 -1.63 11.53 -2.68
CA ASP A 67 -0.39 12.12 -2.16
C ASP A 67 0.85 11.40 -2.73
N GLN A 68 0.81 10.08 -2.81
CA GLN A 68 1.88 9.25 -3.39
C GLN A 68 1.99 9.47 -4.91
N ARG A 69 0.86 9.62 -5.61
CA ARG A 69 0.82 9.97 -7.04
C ARG A 69 1.42 11.35 -7.31
N SER A 70 1.31 12.31 -6.40
CA SER A 70 2.00 13.60 -6.55
C SER A 70 3.54 13.47 -6.54
N ARG A 71 4.06 12.34 -6.04
CA ARG A 71 5.49 12.02 -5.90
C ARG A 71 5.89 10.84 -6.77
N THR A 72 5.30 10.68 -7.95
CA THR A 72 5.57 9.58 -8.87
C THR A 72 7.07 9.33 -9.12
N SER A 73 7.91 10.37 -9.17
CA SER A 73 9.36 10.22 -9.36
C SER A 73 10.06 9.43 -8.24
N ALA A 74 9.47 9.34 -7.05
CA ALA A 74 9.99 8.54 -5.94
C ALA A 74 9.59 7.05 -6.04
N TYR A 75 8.64 6.72 -6.93
CA TYR A 75 8.13 5.38 -7.15
C TYR A 75 8.50 4.93 -8.56
N VAL A 76 9.74 4.47 -8.69
CA VAL A 76 10.31 3.93 -9.94
C VAL A 76 10.88 2.53 -9.67
N PRO A 77 10.97 1.64 -10.67
CA PRO A 77 11.63 0.34 -10.50
C PRO A 77 13.04 0.50 -9.90
N GLY A 78 13.35 -0.31 -8.89
CA GLY A 78 14.59 -0.23 -8.10
C GLY A 78 14.55 0.75 -6.93
N ALA A 79 13.50 1.56 -6.77
CA ALA A 79 13.38 2.46 -5.64
C ALA A 79 13.12 1.69 -4.34
N THR A 80 13.83 2.06 -3.28
CA THR A 80 13.59 1.54 -1.94
C THR A 80 12.33 2.18 -1.35
N ILE A 81 11.45 1.38 -0.78
CA ILE A 81 10.19 1.82 -0.17
C ILE A 81 10.06 1.27 1.25
N LEU A 82 9.32 1.98 2.08
CA LEU A 82 8.91 1.50 3.40
C LEU A 82 7.53 0.87 3.29
N ILE A 83 7.48 -0.38 3.72
CA ILE A 83 6.28 -1.22 3.70
C ILE A 83 5.88 -1.49 5.13
N ARG A 84 4.58 -1.40 5.39
CA ARG A 84 3.99 -1.85 6.65
C ARG A 84 3.18 -3.11 6.41
N TYR A 85 3.49 -4.17 7.15
CA TYR A 85 2.87 -5.50 6.99
C TYR A 85 2.30 -6.02 8.31
N ASP A 86 1.32 -6.94 8.23
CA ASP A 86 0.82 -7.67 9.40
C ASP A 86 1.77 -8.84 9.73
N PRO A 87 2.44 -8.87 10.90
CA PRO A 87 3.35 -9.95 11.25
C PRO A 87 2.68 -11.32 11.40
N ARG A 88 1.35 -11.38 11.57
CA ARG A 88 0.59 -12.63 11.61
C ARG A 88 0.17 -13.10 10.21
N GLN A 89 0.09 -12.18 9.26
CA GLN A 89 -0.23 -12.44 7.86
C GLN A 89 0.67 -11.58 6.97
N PRO A 90 1.94 -11.97 6.75
CA PRO A 90 2.94 -11.11 6.11
C PRO A 90 2.54 -10.58 4.74
N GLY A 91 1.82 -11.37 3.93
CA GLY A 91 1.32 -10.94 2.62
C GLY A 91 0.29 -9.79 2.68
N ASN A 92 -0.27 -9.49 3.86
CA ASN A 92 -1.10 -8.30 4.04
C ASN A 92 -0.21 -7.10 4.35
N SER A 93 0.07 -6.30 3.32
CA SER A 93 0.99 -5.17 3.39
C SER A 93 0.42 -3.90 2.75
N ILE A 94 1.05 -2.77 3.07
CA ILE A 94 0.85 -1.46 2.46
C ILE A 94 2.16 -0.67 2.35
N VAL A 95 2.25 0.18 1.33
CA VAL A 95 3.33 1.10 1.08
C VAL A 95 3.07 2.39 1.83
N VAL A 96 4.00 2.75 2.71
CA VAL A 96 3.91 3.95 3.54
C VAL A 96 4.49 5.15 2.79
N LYS A 97 5.74 5.02 2.34
CA LYS A 97 6.45 6.06 1.59
C LYS A 97 7.64 5.47 0.83
N ALA A 98 8.06 6.14 -0.23
CA ALA A 98 9.37 5.91 -0.82
C ALA A 98 10.49 6.42 0.11
N VAL A 99 11.58 5.67 0.18
CA VAL A 99 12.82 6.08 0.84
C VAL A 99 13.60 6.88 -0.18
N THR A 100 13.30 8.17 -0.29
CA THR A 100 14.13 9.08 -1.06
C THR A 100 15.48 9.17 -0.34
N GLY A 101 16.51 8.57 -0.94
CA GLY A 101 17.88 8.81 -0.50
C GLY A 101 18.19 10.30 -0.70
N ASP A 102 18.42 10.99 0.41
CA ASP A 102 18.97 12.35 0.41
C ASP A 102 20.29 12.31 -0.37
N ARG A 103 20.27 12.84 -1.60
CA ARG A 103 21.44 13.04 -2.45
C ARG A 103 21.60 14.52 -2.72
#